data_AF-A0A2I0CW06-F1
#
_entry.id   AF-A0A2I0CW06-F1
#
_cell.length_a   1.000
_cell.length_b   1.000
_cell.length_c   1.000
_cell.angle_alpha   90.00
_cell.angle_beta   90.00
_cell.angle_gamma   90.00
#
_symmetry.space_group_name_H-M   'P 1'
#
loop_
_entity.id
_entity.type
_entity.pdbx_description
1 polymer ?
#
loop_
_entity_poly.entity_id
_entity_poly.type
_entity_poly.pdbx_seq_one_letter_code
_entity_poly.pdbx_strand_id
1 'polypeptide(L)'
;MAAVKRNIKRPAVAAKAPAAREVIPEKALIMSGYGINSEMETQEALARAGMASDIVHINDLIAGERRLSDYRLLVFPGGFSYGDDTGAGNAFANRVRNNLWDELQEFLDGDNLVLGICNGFQILANLGLVPAFDRSYKREIALMPNRGGRLECRFVTLKPANESLWTKGIERIWCPVSHGEGNFSCSAETLKTIRNKKMVAFTYCREDMSPADGEYPYNPNGALEDIAGITSADKKVLGMMPHPERAMEFLNLYD
;
A
#
# COMPACT_ATOMS: atom_id res chain seq x y z
N MET A 1 37.32 28.88 1.81
CA MET A 1 36.11 29.70 1.62
C MET A 1 35.82 29.83 0.13
N ALA A 2 34.73 29.22 -0.35
CA ALA A 2 33.94 29.64 -1.50
C ALA A 2 32.69 28.73 -1.57
N ALA A 3 31.58 29.18 -0.98
CA ALA A 3 30.31 28.47 -1.09
C ALA A 3 29.72 28.72 -2.48
N VAL A 4 29.54 27.65 -3.26
CA VAL A 4 28.80 27.70 -4.53
C VAL A 4 27.33 27.94 -4.20
N LYS A 5 26.85 29.18 -4.37
CA LYS A 5 25.43 29.50 -4.26
C LYS A 5 24.71 28.92 -5.48
N ARG A 6 24.06 27.76 -5.31
CA ARG A 6 23.07 27.26 -6.29
C ARG A 6 21.80 28.09 -6.16
N ASN A 7 21.47 28.81 -7.23
CA ASN A 7 20.30 29.68 -7.29
C ASN A 7 19.09 28.84 -7.72
N ILE A 8 18.43 28.18 -6.77
CA ILE A 8 17.23 27.38 -7.05
C ILE A 8 16.01 28.31 -7.01
N LYS A 9 15.46 28.65 -8.19
CA LYS A 9 14.16 29.30 -8.29
C LYS A 9 13.08 28.30 -7.86
N ARG A 10 12.48 28.52 -6.68
CA ARG A 10 11.26 27.80 -6.27
C ARG A 10 10.12 28.16 -7.23
N PRO A 11 9.47 27.19 -7.90
CA PRO A 11 8.23 27.49 -8.61
C PRO A 11 7.15 27.83 -7.56
N ALA A 12 6.57 29.01 -7.66
CA ALA A 12 5.41 29.39 -6.86
C ALA A 12 4.21 28.57 -7.35
N VAL A 13 3.92 27.45 -6.69
CA VAL A 13 2.66 26.74 -6.89
C VAL A 13 1.62 27.46 -6.04
N ALA A 14 0.81 28.29 -6.69
CA ALA A 14 -0.38 28.85 -6.05
C ALA A 14 -1.34 27.70 -5.73
N ALA A 15 -1.35 27.25 -4.47
CA ALA A 15 -2.33 26.29 -3.99
C ALA A 15 -3.72 26.95 -4.05
N LYS A 16 -4.53 26.58 -5.04
CA LYS A 16 -5.97 26.82 -4.96
C LYS A 16 -6.49 26.11 -3.70
N ALA A 17 -7.27 26.81 -2.89
CA ALA A 17 -8.00 26.19 -1.80
C ALA A 17 -8.79 25.00 -2.37
N PRO A 18 -8.69 23.80 -1.76
CA PRO A 18 -9.43 22.65 -2.25
C PRO A 18 -10.92 22.99 -2.22
N ALA A 19 -11.63 22.66 -3.31
CA ALA A 19 -13.09 22.68 -3.30
C ALA A 19 -13.58 21.87 -2.10
N ALA A 20 -14.68 22.27 -1.47
CA ALA A 20 -15.29 21.52 -0.37
C ALA A 20 -15.47 20.07 -0.83
N ARG A 21 -14.72 19.15 -0.22
CA ARG A 21 -14.71 17.74 -0.61
C ARG A 21 -16.08 17.15 -0.29
N GLU A 22 -16.63 16.45 -1.27
CA GLU A 22 -17.88 15.72 -1.11
C GLU A 22 -17.71 14.66 -0.03
N VAL A 23 -18.66 14.61 0.91
CA VAL A 23 -18.64 13.60 1.98
C VAL A 23 -19.00 12.26 1.35
N ILE A 24 -18.15 11.26 1.56
CA ILE A 24 -18.42 9.88 1.14
C ILE A 24 -19.30 9.25 2.24
N PRO A 25 -20.55 8.85 1.93
CA PRO A 25 -21.48 8.38 2.95
C PRO A 25 -21.09 7.02 3.55
N GLU A 26 -20.33 6.22 2.80
CA GLU A 26 -19.82 4.93 3.26
C GLU A 26 -18.61 5.07 4.19
N LYS A 27 -18.35 4.01 4.96
CA LYS A 27 -17.32 3.96 5.99
C LYS A 27 -16.22 2.96 5.65
N ALA A 28 -15.00 3.25 6.10
CA ALA A 28 -13.88 2.32 6.06
C ALA A 28 -13.62 1.63 7.41
N LEU A 29 -13.16 0.40 7.37
CA LEU A 29 -12.57 -0.30 8.51
C LEU A 29 -11.04 -0.32 8.34
N ILE A 30 -10.33 0.15 9.35
CA ILE A 30 -8.87 0.01 9.47
C ILE A 30 -8.62 -1.14 10.45
N MET A 31 -8.15 -2.27 9.93
CA MET A 31 -7.97 -3.47 10.74
C MET A 31 -6.68 -3.37 11.54
N SER A 32 -6.81 -3.07 12.83
CA SER A 32 -5.71 -3.04 13.80
C SER A 32 -5.43 -4.44 14.38
N GLY A 33 -4.27 -4.58 15.01
CA GLY A 33 -3.89 -5.74 15.78
C GLY A 33 -2.52 -5.53 16.41
N TYR A 34 -2.04 -6.52 17.17
CA TYR A 34 -0.73 -6.43 17.80
C TYR A 34 0.39 -6.13 16.79
N GLY A 35 1.14 -5.06 17.05
CA GLY A 35 2.30 -4.64 16.26
C GLY A 35 1.98 -3.78 15.04
N ILE A 36 0.70 -3.65 14.65
CA ILE A 36 0.28 -2.63 13.70
C ILE A 36 0.51 -1.25 14.34
N ASN A 37 0.95 -0.26 13.54
CA ASN A 37 1.32 1.06 14.07
C ASN A 37 1.07 2.22 13.11
N SER A 38 0.30 2.01 12.04
CA SER A 38 0.01 3.03 11.02
C SER A 38 -1.47 3.36 10.90
N GLU A 39 -2.28 3.02 11.90
CA GLU A 39 -3.74 3.14 11.84
C GLU A 39 -4.22 4.59 11.91
N MET A 40 -3.58 5.41 12.75
CA MET A 40 -4.02 6.78 13.01
C MET A 40 -3.78 7.69 11.81
N GLU A 41 -2.61 7.58 11.16
CA GLU A 41 -2.34 8.32 9.93
C GLU A 41 -3.20 7.83 8.75
N THR A 42 -3.54 6.54 8.72
CA THR A 42 -4.50 5.99 7.74
C THR A 42 -5.88 6.60 7.95
N GLN A 43 -6.35 6.68 9.20
CA GLN A 43 -7.63 7.31 9.55
C GLN A 43 -7.66 8.79 9.16
N GLU A 44 -6.59 9.53 9.44
CA GLU A 44 -6.48 10.94 9.04
C GLU A 44 -6.50 11.10 7.52
N ALA A 45 -5.80 10.23 6.77
CA ALA A 45 -5.80 10.27 5.31
C ALA A 45 -7.20 10.03 4.71
N LEU A 46 -7.95 9.07 5.27
CA LEU A 46 -9.33 8.79 4.86
C LEU A 46 -10.28 9.95 5.21
N ALA A 47 -10.17 10.50 6.41
CA ALA A 47 -10.96 11.65 6.84
C ALA A 47 -10.74 12.86 5.91
N ARG A 48 -9.48 13.14 5.54
CA ARG A 48 -9.15 14.17 4.54
C ARG A 48 -9.71 13.87 3.17
N ALA A 49 -9.79 12.61 2.77
CA ALA A 49 -10.41 12.19 1.52
C ALA A 49 -11.96 12.27 1.55
N GLY A 50 -12.56 12.56 2.71
CA GLY A 50 -14.01 12.69 2.90
C GLY A 50 -14.70 11.41 3.36
N MET A 51 -13.95 10.36 3.71
CA MET A 51 -14.49 9.07 4.16
C MET A 51 -14.27 8.90 5.67
N ALA A 52 -15.35 8.60 6.41
CA ALA A 52 -15.22 8.24 7.83
C ALA A 52 -14.61 6.84 7.98
N SER A 53 -13.92 6.58 9.09
CA SER A 53 -13.35 5.24 9.35
C SER A 53 -13.33 4.87 10.82
N ASP A 54 -13.44 3.56 11.08
CA ASP A 54 -13.18 2.96 12.40
C ASP A 54 -11.86 2.23 12.41
N ILE A 55 -11.10 2.38 13.50
CA ILE A 55 -9.98 1.50 13.82
C ILE A 55 -10.55 0.35 14.65
N VAL A 56 -10.49 -0.87 14.12
CA VAL A 56 -11.09 -2.05 14.75
C VAL A 56 -10.02 -3.10 14.95
N HIS A 57 -9.85 -3.57 16.18
CA HIS A 57 -8.89 -4.62 16.47
C HIS A 57 -9.40 -5.96 15.92
N ILE A 58 -8.52 -6.77 15.32
CA ILE A 58 -8.89 -8.07 14.74
C ILE A 58 -9.62 -9.02 15.71
N ASN A 59 -9.36 -8.92 17.02
CA ASN A 59 -10.10 -9.71 18.02
C ASN A 59 -11.57 -9.33 18.11
N ASP A 60 -11.92 -8.05 17.92
CA ASP A 60 -13.30 -7.56 18.03
C ASP A 60 -14.13 -8.05 16.83
N LEU A 61 -13.49 -8.17 15.66
CA LEU A 61 -14.08 -8.82 14.48
C LEU A 61 -14.30 -10.32 14.73
N ILE A 62 -13.32 -11.02 15.28
CA ILE A 62 -13.46 -12.46 15.60
C ILE A 62 -14.54 -12.71 16.66
N ALA A 63 -14.66 -11.81 17.63
CA ALA A 63 -15.69 -11.87 18.66
C ALA A 63 -17.09 -11.48 18.12
N GLY A 64 -17.19 -10.96 16.90
CA GLY A 64 -18.44 -10.50 16.28
C GLY A 64 -18.96 -9.18 16.85
N GLU A 65 -18.14 -8.42 17.58
CA GLU A 65 -18.49 -7.10 18.12
C GLU A 65 -18.58 -6.03 17.02
N ARG A 66 -17.86 -6.28 15.92
CA ARG A 66 -17.89 -5.52 14.66
C ARG A 66 -17.98 -6.50 13.49
N ARG A 67 -18.51 -6.06 12.35
CA ARG A 67 -18.60 -6.87 11.13
C ARG A 67 -18.04 -6.12 9.94
N LEU A 68 -17.36 -6.83 9.05
CA LEU A 68 -16.84 -6.28 7.78
C LEU A 68 -17.98 -5.78 6.89
N SER A 69 -19.18 -6.38 6.98
CA SER A 69 -20.37 -5.97 6.21
C SER A 69 -20.91 -4.59 6.55
N ASP A 70 -20.46 -3.98 7.65
CA ASP A 70 -20.81 -2.61 8.03
C ASP A 70 -19.96 -1.55 7.26
N TYR A 71 -19.03 -1.97 6.39
CA TYR A 71 -18.03 -1.13 5.74
C TYR A 71 -17.96 -1.33 4.22
N ARG A 72 -17.40 -0.34 3.52
CA ARG A 72 -17.24 -0.31 2.05
C ARG A 72 -15.79 -0.43 1.60
N LEU A 73 -14.86 -0.10 2.50
CA LEU A 73 -13.41 -0.18 2.34
C LEU A 73 -12.81 -0.88 3.55
N LEU A 74 -11.99 -1.90 3.32
CA LEU A 74 -11.16 -2.53 4.33
C LEU A 74 -9.70 -2.13 4.10
N VAL A 75 -9.05 -1.61 5.14
CA VAL A 75 -7.62 -1.27 5.10
C VAL A 75 -6.85 -2.17 6.05
N PHE A 76 -5.83 -2.83 5.52
CA PHE A 76 -4.72 -3.40 6.27
C PHE A 76 -3.60 -2.36 6.32
N PRO A 77 -3.43 -1.64 7.44
CA PRO A 77 -2.42 -0.59 7.58
C PRO A 77 -1.01 -1.17 7.74
N GLY A 78 -0.01 -0.28 7.75
CA GLY A 78 1.38 -0.62 7.99
C GLY A 78 1.71 -0.91 9.46
N GLY A 79 2.89 -1.51 9.69
CA GLY A 79 3.39 -1.84 11.01
C GLY A 79 4.36 -3.01 11.00
N PHE A 80 4.44 -3.70 12.14
CA PHE A 80 5.21 -4.93 12.36
C PHE A 80 4.29 -5.94 13.06
N SER A 81 3.26 -6.40 12.36
CA SER A 81 2.26 -7.29 12.97
C SER A 81 2.92 -8.50 13.63
N TYR A 82 2.63 -8.73 14.91
CA TYR A 82 3.28 -9.77 15.73
C TYR A 82 4.83 -9.75 15.66
N GLY A 83 5.43 -8.56 15.54
CA GLY A 83 6.88 -8.37 15.45
C GLY A 83 7.52 -8.87 14.16
N ASP A 84 6.72 -9.35 13.19
CA ASP A 84 7.19 -10.04 11.99
C ASP A 84 8.03 -11.31 12.28
N ASP A 85 7.92 -11.89 13.49
CA ASP A 85 8.74 -13.02 14.00
C ASP A 85 8.68 -14.29 13.13
N THR A 86 7.59 -14.48 12.39
CA THR A 86 7.37 -15.64 11.50
C THR A 86 7.41 -15.27 10.02
N GLY A 87 8.04 -14.13 9.70
CA GLY A 87 7.99 -13.46 8.40
C GLY A 87 6.91 -12.38 8.38
N ALA A 88 7.18 -11.27 7.69
CA ALA A 88 6.35 -10.09 7.82
C ALA A 88 4.91 -10.31 7.33
N GLY A 89 3.95 -9.89 8.17
CA GLY A 89 2.52 -10.09 7.92
C GLY A 89 2.00 -11.53 8.01
N ASN A 90 2.84 -12.54 8.28
CA ASN A 90 2.46 -13.95 8.21
C ASN A 90 1.49 -14.36 9.35
N ALA A 91 1.83 -14.04 10.59
CA ALA A 91 0.98 -14.36 11.75
C ALA A 91 -0.40 -13.69 11.64
N PHE A 92 -0.44 -12.43 11.19
CA PHE A 92 -1.69 -11.69 10.99
C PHE A 92 -2.51 -12.28 9.83
N ALA A 93 -1.87 -12.64 8.71
CA ALA A 93 -2.55 -13.34 7.62
C ALA A 93 -3.18 -14.67 8.09
N ASN A 94 -2.46 -15.46 8.90
CA ASN A 94 -3.00 -16.71 9.46
C ASN A 94 -4.19 -16.46 10.40
N ARG A 95 -4.13 -15.40 11.22
CA ARG A 95 -5.25 -14.98 12.05
C ARG A 95 -6.49 -14.66 11.22
N VAL A 96 -6.36 -13.90 10.14
CA VAL A 96 -7.47 -13.58 9.22
C VAL A 96 -7.98 -14.84 8.53
N ARG A 97 -7.09 -15.65 7.96
CA ARG A 97 -7.39 -16.91 7.26
C ARG A 97 -8.18 -17.88 8.14
N ASN A 98 -7.84 -18.00 9.42
CA ASN A 98 -8.43 -19.02 10.29
C ASN A 98 -9.74 -18.58 10.94
N ASN A 99 -10.06 -17.29 10.95
CA ASN A 99 -11.19 -16.79 11.75
C ASN A 99 -12.15 -15.85 10.99
N LEU A 100 -11.68 -15.15 9.96
CA LEU A 100 -12.44 -14.12 9.24
C LEU A 100 -12.51 -14.41 7.74
N TRP A 101 -12.14 -15.62 7.31
CA TRP A 101 -11.94 -15.90 5.89
C TRP A 101 -13.23 -15.87 5.09
N ASP A 102 -14.29 -16.49 5.61
CA ASP A 102 -15.59 -16.51 4.94
C ASP A 102 -16.18 -15.10 4.85
N GLU A 103 -16.11 -14.33 5.94
CA GLU A 103 -16.56 -12.93 5.96
C GLU A 103 -15.76 -12.05 5.00
N LEU A 104 -14.45 -12.27 4.87
CA LEU A 104 -13.60 -11.55 3.93
C LEU A 104 -13.91 -11.92 2.46
N GLN A 105 -14.25 -13.18 2.17
CA GLN A 105 -14.69 -13.58 0.84
C GLN A 105 -16.04 -12.93 0.50
N GLU A 106 -17.01 -12.96 1.42
CA GLU A 106 -18.30 -12.28 1.25
C GLU A 106 -18.12 -10.77 1.02
N PHE A 107 -17.21 -10.15 1.77
CA PHE A 107 -16.87 -8.74 1.58
C PHE A 107 -16.36 -8.46 0.16
N LEU A 108 -15.48 -9.30 -0.38
CA LEU A 108 -14.90 -9.17 -1.73
C LEU A 108 -15.86 -9.55 -2.87
N ASP A 109 -16.87 -10.37 -2.56
CA ASP A 109 -17.97 -10.69 -3.49
C ASP A 109 -18.90 -9.49 -3.68
N GLY A 110 -19.10 -8.71 -2.63
CA GLY A 110 -19.75 -7.39 -2.71
C GLY A 110 -18.94 -6.39 -3.55
N ASP A 111 -19.47 -5.17 -3.70
CA ASP A 111 -18.79 -4.11 -4.46
C ASP A 111 -17.59 -3.49 -3.72
N ASN A 112 -17.11 -4.10 -2.63
CA ASN A 112 -16.17 -3.53 -1.68
C ASN A 112 -14.70 -3.50 -2.14
N LEU A 113 -13.91 -2.63 -1.49
CA LEU A 113 -12.51 -2.42 -1.79
C LEU A 113 -11.61 -2.85 -0.62
N VAL A 114 -10.41 -3.32 -0.94
CA VAL A 114 -9.39 -3.66 0.06
C VAL A 114 -8.07 -2.95 -0.27
N LEU A 115 -7.47 -2.31 0.73
CA LEU A 115 -6.18 -1.62 0.61
C LEU A 115 -5.19 -2.22 1.63
N GLY A 116 -4.00 -2.60 1.18
CA GLY A 116 -2.91 -3.04 2.04
C GLY A 116 -1.69 -2.15 1.85
N ILE A 117 -1.23 -1.53 2.94
CA ILE A 117 -0.09 -0.61 2.94
C ILE A 117 1.05 -1.22 3.75
N CYS A 118 2.25 -1.29 3.17
CA CYS A 118 3.46 -1.84 3.81
C CYS A 118 3.20 -3.24 4.40
N ASN A 119 3.07 -3.36 5.73
CA ASN A 119 2.71 -4.62 6.40
C ASN A 119 1.37 -5.18 5.94
N GLY A 120 0.41 -4.32 5.61
CA GLY A 120 -0.83 -4.73 4.97
C GLY A 120 -0.63 -5.37 3.61
N PHE A 121 0.29 -4.90 2.78
CA PHE A 121 0.59 -5.57 1.50
C PHE A 121 1.19 -6.96 1.74
N GLN A 122 2.04 -7.11 2.74
CA GLN A 122 2.61 -8.42 3.12
C GLN A 122 1.50 -9.38 3.60
N ILE A 123 0.56 -8.88 4.40
CA ILE A 123 -0.64 -9.65 4.83
C ILE A 123 -1.45 -10.08 3.61
N LEU A 124 -1.77 -9.17 2.68
CA LEU A 124 -2.53 -9.49 1.46
C LEU A 124 -1.82 -10.52 0.57
N ALA A 125 -0.49 -10.42 0.44
CA ALA A 125 0.32 -11.38 -0.29
C ALA A 125 0.26 -12.78 0.36
N ASN A 126 0.40 -12.85 1.69
CA ASN A 126 0.30 -14.11 2.44
C ASN A 126 -1.12 -14.71 2.41
N LEU A 127 -2.15 -13.87 2.33
CA LEU A 127 -3.54 -14.30 2.12
C LEU A 127 -3.84 -14.72 0.67
N GLY A 128 -2.94 -14.47 -0.29
CA GLY A 128 -3.18 -14.71 -1.71
C GLY A 128 -4.22 -13.78 -2.33
N LEU A 129 -4.50 -12.62 -1.72
CA LEU A 129 -5.48 -11.63 -2.19
C LEU A 129 -4.95 -10.76 -3.33
N VAL A 130 -3.64 -10.73 -3.50
CA VAL A 130 -2.95 -10.10 -4.63
C VAL A 130 -1.91 -11.10 -5.15
N PRO A 131 -1.91 -11.49 -6.43
CA PRO A 131 -2.78 -11.00 -7.52
C PRO A 131 -4.17 -11.67 -7.62
N ALA A 132 -4.42 -12.82 -6.99
CA ALA A 132 -5.71 -13.53 -7.02
C ALA A 132 -6.32 -13.72 -8.43
N PHE A 133 -5.54 -14.23 -9.40
CA PHE A 133 -5.88 -14.21 -10.84
C PHE A 133 -7.29 -14.68 -11.22
N ASP A 134 -7.72 -15.81 -10.65
CA ASP A 134 -9.03 -16.43 -10.92
C ASP A 134 -9.82 -16.59 -9.61
N ARG A 135 -9.67 -15.62 -8.69
CA ARG A 135 -10.13 -15.75 -7.29
C ARG A 135 -9.56 -16.99 -6.57
N SER A 136 -8.48 -17.54 -7.12
CA SER A 136 -7.63 -18.51 -6.47
C SER A 136 -6.76 -17.76 -5.48
N TYR A 137 -7.09 -17.86 -4.19
CA TYR A 137 -6.38 -17.20 -3.09
C TYR A 137 -5.09 -17.91 -2.71
N LYS A 138 -4.29 -18.27 -3.73
CA LYS A 138 -2.96 -18.87 -3.58
C LYS A 138 -1.93 -17.77 -3.46
N ARG A 139 -0.89 -18.01 -2.66
CA ARG A 139 0.26 -17.12 -2.56
C ARG A 139 1.13 -17.28 -3.80
N GLU A 140 1.01 -16.34 -4.73
CA GLU A 140 1.73 -16.31 -6.01
C GLU A 140 2.90 -15.31 -6.02
N ILE A 141 2.93 -14.39 -5.06
CA ILE A 141 3.97 -13.39 -4.89
C ILE A 141 4.55 -13.47 -3.48
N ALA A 142 5.73 -12.87 -3.28
CA ALA A 142 6.32 -12.66 -1.98
C ALA A 142 6.91 -11.27 -1.89
N LEU A 143 6.88 -10.71 -0.68
CA LEU A 143 7.66 -9.55 -0.31
C LEU A 143 8.83 -10.05 0.53
N MET A 144 10.00 -10.07 -0.09
CA MET A 144 11.22 -10.64 0.46
C MET A 144 11.98 -9.56 1.25
N PRO A 145 12.97 -9.96 2.07
CA PRO A 145 13.96 -9.03 2.61
C PRO A 145 14.52 -8.12 1.50
N ASN A 146 14.69 -6.83 1.82
CA ASN A 146 15.29 -5.87 0.91
C ASN A 146 16.64 -6.41 0.42
N ARG A 147 16.99 -6.20 -0.85
CA ARG A 147 18.26 -6.68 -1.44
C ARG A 147 19.50 -6.25 -0.65
N GLY A 148 19.44 -5.10 0.02
CA GLY A 148 20.51 -4.59 0.88
C GLY A 148 20.55 -5.18 2.30
N GLY A 149 19.62 -6.06 2.68
CA GLY A 149 19.54 -6.70 4.00
C GLY A 149 19.25 -5.75 5.17
N ARG A 150 18.75 -4.54 4.89
CA ARG A 150 18.49 -3.50 5.90
C ARG A 150 17.13 -2.86 5.71
N LEU A 151 16.61 -2.31 6.81
CA LEU A 151 15.42 -1.46 6.77
C LEU A 151 15.73 -0.19 5.97
N GLU A 152 14.81 0.13 5.06
CA GLU A 152 14.86 1.36 4.27
C GLU A 152 13.80 2.33 4.75
N CYS A 153 14.25 3.49 5.25
CA CYS A 153 13.41 4.61 5.67
C CYS A 153 13.81 5.85 4.87
N ARG A 154 13.02 6.20 3.84
CA ARG A 154 13.34 7.30 2.90
C ARG A 154 12.12 7.75 2.11
N PHE A 155 12.23 8.88 1.44
CA PHE A 155 11.30 9.26 0.39
C PHE A 155 11.67 8.61 -0.95
N VAL A 156 10.67 8.16 -1.69
CA VAL A 156 10.78 7.65 -3.06
C VAL A 156 9.81 8.39 -3.97
N THR A 157 10.08 8.35 -5.27
CA THR A 157 9.13 8.79 -6.30
C THR A 157 8.44 7.58 -6.88
N LEU A 158 7.12 7.65 -6.97
CA LEU A 158 6.28 6.61 -7.57
C LEU A 158 5.61 7.14 -8.83
N LYS A 159 5.56 6.28 -9.85
CA LYS A 159 4.81 6.49 -11.07
C LYS A 159 3.67 5.49 -11.15
N PRO A 160 2.43 5.91 -11.45
CA PRO A 160 1.36 4.98 -11.75
C PRO A 160 1.67 4.26 -13.08
N ALA A 161 1.58 2.92 -13.06
CA ALA A 161 1.92 2.09 -14.22
C ALA A 161 0.72 1.84 -15.14
N ASN A 162 -0.49 1.80 -14.58
CA ASN A 162 -1.74 1.61 -15.31
C ASN A 162 -2.85 2.46 -14.69
N GLU A 163 -3.83 2.88 -15.49
CA GLU A 163 -5.05 3.51 -14.98
C GLU A 163 -5.97 2.46 -14.33
N SER A 164 -6.46 2.78 -13.14
CA SER A 164 -7.34 1.95 -12.32
C SER A 164 -8.11 2.85 -11.35
N LEU A 165 -9.06 2.29 -10.61
CA LEU A 165 -9.76 3.03 -9.55
C LEU A 165 -8.81 3.63 -8.50
N TRP A 166 -7.64 3.01 -8.31
CA TRP A 166 -6.62 3.42 -7.33
C TRP A 166 -5.64 4.48 -7.85
N THR A 167 -5.50 4.60 -9.17
CA THR A 167 -4.45 5.40 -9.82
C THR A 167 -5.01 6.53 -10.68
N LYS A 168 -6.33 6.60 -10.84
CA LYS A 168 -7.01 7.59 -11.67
C LYS A 168 -6.66 9.01 -11.22
N GLY A 169 -6.22 9.83 -12.17
CA GLY A 169 -5.86 11.23 -11.94
C GLY A 169 -4.55 11.44 -11.18
N ILE A 170 -3.79 10.38 -10.89
CA ILE A 170 -2.47 10.46 -10.28
C ILE A 170 -1.42 10.51 -11.39
N GLU A 171 -0.56 11.52 -11.38
CA GLU A 171 0.58 11.61 -12.31
C GLU A 171 1.87 11.14 -11.64
N ARG A 172 2.04 11.47 -10.35
CA ARG A 172 3.23 11.21 -9.53
C ARG A 172 2.83 11.19 -8.06
N ILE A 173 3.51 10.36 -7.26
CA ILE A 173 3.44 10.43 -5.79
C ILE A 173 4.87 10.48 -5.23
N TRP A 174 5.12 11.42 -4.32
CA TRP A 174 6.29 11.36 -3.43
C TRP A 174 5.85 10.73 -2.12
N CYS A 175 6.48 9.63 -1.74
CA CYS A 175 5.96 8.78 -0.68
C CYS A 175 7.10 8.26 0.19
N PRO A 176 6.97 8.25 1.54
CA PRO A 176 7.92 7.57 2.38
C PRO A 176 7.77 6.05 2.25
N VAL A 177 8.90 5.35 2.31
CA VAL A 177 8.98 3.91 2.58
C VAL A 177 9.61 3.72 3.96
N SER A 178 9.19 2.67 4.69
CA SER A 178 9.74 2.32 6.00
C SER A 178 9.62 0.81 6.23
N HIS A 179 10.46 0.00 5.58
CA HIS A 179 10.32 -1.46 5.63
C HIS A 179 11.65 -2.20 5.49
N GLY A 180 11.74 -3.38 6.13
CA GLY A 180 12.85 -4.34 5.96
C GLY A 180 12.59 -5.42 4.91
N GLU A 181 11.31 -5.71 4.62
CA GLU A 181 10.86 -6.79 3.74
C GLU A 181 9.88 -6.28 2.67
N GLY A 182 10.35 -5.46 1.73
CA GLY A 182 9.50 -4.91 0.66
C GLY A 182 9.90 -5.31 -0.75
N ASN A 183 10.83 -6.25 -0.90
CA ASN A 183 11.33 -6.66 -2.19
C ASN A 183 10.30 -7.57 -2.89
N PHE A 184 9.53 -6.98 -3.81
CA PHE A 184 8.55 -7.71 -4.61
C PHE A 184 9.23 -8.78 -5.49
N SER A 185 8.79 -10.03 -5.34
CA SER A 185 9.31 -11.19 -6.06
C SER A 185 8.19 -12.17 -6.44
N CYS A 186 8.31 -12.81 -7.60
CA CYS A 186 7.43 -13.87 -8.07
C CYS A 186 8.11 -14.69 -9.18
N SER A 187 7.46 -15.76 -9.64
CA SER A 187 7.92 -16.53 -10.81
C SER A 187 7.81 -15.71 -12.11
N ALA A 188 8.51 -16.14 -13.15
CA ALA A 188 8.44 -15.49 -14.47
C ALA A 188 7.03 -15.62 -15.09
N GLU A 189 6.35 -16.74 -14.85
CA GLU A 189 4.99 -17.02 -15.30
C GLU A 189 3.97 -16.11 -14.62
N THR A 190 4.07 -15.96 -13.29
CA THR A 190 3.23 -15.05 -12.50
C THR A 190 3.47 -13.61 -12.94
N LEU A 191 4.73 -13.20 -13.14
CA LEU A 191 5.08 -11.86 -13.62
C LEU A 191 4.50 -11.56 -15.01
N LYS A 192 4.63 -12.50 -15.94
CA LYS A 192 4.04 -12.39 -17.29
C LYS A 192 2.53 -12.21 -17.21
N THR A 193 1.86 -12.90 -16.29
CA THR A 193 0.41 -12.79 -16.09
C THR A 193 0.01 -11.44 -15.50
N ILE A 194 0.75 -10.96 -14.48
CA ILE A 194 0.59 -9.62 -13.88
C ILE A 194 0.71 -8.52 -14.95
N ARG A 195 1.73 -8.61 -15.82
CA ARG A 195 1.92 -7.69 -16.95
C ARG A 195 0.76 -7.73 -17.93
N ASN A 196 0.38 -8.91 -18.40
CA ASN A 196 -0.67 -9.08 -19.39
C ASN A 196 -2.03 -8.55 -18.89
N LYS A 197 -2.33 -8.75 -17.61
CA LYS A 197 -3.55 -8.25 -16.94
C LYS A 197 -3.41 -6.81 -16.41
N LYS A 198 -2.31 -6.11 -16.72
CA LYS A 198 -2.05 -4.72 -16.32
C LYS A 198 -2.23 -4.49 -14.82
N MET A 199 -1.67 -5.37 -14.00
CA MET A 199 -1.90 -5.41 -12.54
C MET A 199 -0.91 -4.60 -11.73
N VAL A 200 0.15 -4.08 -12.34
CA VAL A 200 1.07 -3.15 -11.67
C VAL A 200 0.34 -1.81 -11.47
N ALA A 201 0.23 -1.38 -10.22
CA ALA A 201 -0.39 -0.10 -9.86
C ALA A 201 0.65 1.01 -9.85
N PHE A 202 1.77 0.79 -9.16
CA PHE A 202 2.85 1.76 -9.00
C PHE A 202 4.21 1.12 -9.21
N THR A 203 5.12 1.87 -9.83
CA THR A 203 6.55 1.54 -9.89
C THR A 203 7.39 2.62 -9.22
N TYR A 204 8.51 2.23 -8.63
CA TYR A 204 9.57 3.15 -8.24
C TYR A 204 10.17 3.79 -9.50
N CYS A 205 10.44 5.09 -9.43
CA CYS A 205 11.04 5.84 -10.52
C CYS A 205 12.02 6.90 -10.00
N ARG A 206 12.78 7.50 -10.90
CA ARG A 206 13.60 8.68 -10.62
C ARG A 206 12.72 9.93 -10.52
N GLU A 207 13.28 11.01 -9.99
CA GLU A 207 12.58 12.29 -9.83
C GLU A 207 12.09 12.90 -11.15
N ASP A 208 12.75 12.59 -12.27
CA ASP A 208 12.37 12.99 -13.62
C ASP A 208 11.32 12.05 -14.26
N MET A 209 10.79 11.08 -13.49
CA MET A 209 9.84 10.04 -13.91
C MET A 209 10.41 8.97 -14.85
N SER A 210 11.73 8.93 -15.08
CA SER A 210 12.35 7.79 -15.75
C SER A 210 12.29 6.54 -14.86
N PRO A 211 12.34 5.33 -15.44
CA PRO A 211 12.46 4.10 -14.65
C PRO A 211 13.63 4.14 -13.65
N ALA A 212 13.46 3.47 -12.51
CA ALA A 212 14.56 3.28 -11.57
C ALA A 212 15.55 2.23 -12.08
N ASP A 213 15.11 1.30 -12.93
CA ASP A 213 15.91 0.23 -13.54
C ASP A 213 16.64 -0.63 -12.49
N GLY A 214 15.99 -0.87 -11.35
CA GLY A 214 16.58 -1.60 -10.23
C GLY A 214 17.73 -0.88 -9.51
N GLU A 215 17.97 0.40 -9.82
CA GLU A 215 19.03 1.20 -9.23
C GLU A 215 18.65 1.70 -7.83
N TYR A 216 19.53 1.45 -6.87
CA TYR A 216 19.48 2.06 -5.55
C TYR A 216 20.06 3.49 -5.62
N PRO A 217 19.44 4.54 -5.04
CA PRO A 217 18.38 4.50 -4.03
C PRO A 217 16.94 4.52 -4.56
N TYR A 218 16.72 4.69 -5.87
CA TYR A 218 15.40 4.93 -6.47
C TYR A 218 14.46 3.73 -6.32
N ASN A 219 14.95 2.52 -6.63
CA ASN A 219 14.37 1.28 -6.17
C ASN A 219 15.06 0.90 -4.85
N PRO A 220 14.39 1.12 -3.69
CA PRO A 220 15.05 1.01 -2.40
C PRO A 220 15.32 -0.43 -1.98
N ASN A 221 14.58 -1.39 -2.53
CA ASN A 221 14.47 -2.73 -1.98
C ASN A 221 14.83 -3.85 -2.94
N GLY A 222 15.05 -3.52 -4.22
CA GLY A 222 15.41 -4.48 -5.26
C GLY A 222 14.20 -5.18 -5.88
N ALA A 223 12.98 -4.65 -5.69
CA ALA A 223 11.75 -5.17 -6.27
C ALA A 223 11.90 -5.41 -7.77
N LEU A 224 11.40 -6.57 -8.22
CA LEU A 224 11.35 -6.94 -9.63
C LEU A 224 10.59 -5.88 -10.43
N GLU A 225 11.19 -5.40 -11.53
CA GLU A 225 10.62 -4.35 -12.41
C GLU A 225 10.21 -3.07 -11.68
N ASP A 226 10.92 -2.74 -10.59
CA ASP A 226 10.62 -1.57 -9.77
C ASP A 226 9.18 -1.58 -9.21
N ILE A 227 8.53 -2.75 -9.11
CA ILE A 227 7.14 -2.85 -8.66
C ILE A 227 7.03 -2.41 -7.20
N ALA A 228 6.29 -1.32 -6.96
CA ALA A 228 6.01 -0.78 -5.63
C ALA A 228 4.63 -1.19 -5.10
N GLY A 229 3.70 -1.54 -6.00
CA GLY A 229 2.38 -2.04 -5.66
C GLY A 229 1.64 -2.67 -6.84
N ILE A 230 0.78 -3.62 -6.53
CA ILE A 230 -0.04 -4.36 -7.50
C ILE A 230 -1.50 -4.44 -7.05
N THR A 231 -2.40 -4.66 -8.00
CA THR A 231 -3.82 -4.91 -7.72
C THR A 231 -4.16 -6.40 -7.76
N SER A 232 -5.33 -6.79 -7.24
CA SER A 232 -6.01 -8.03 -7.63
C SER A 232 -6.40 -8.00 -9.11
N ALA A 233 -6.75 -9.16 -9.68
CA ALA A 233 -7.13 -9.27 -11.08
C ALA A 233 -8.41 -8.48 -11.42
N ASP A 234 -9.37 -8.42 -10.49
CA ASP A 234 -10.59 -7.61 -10.59
C ASP A 234 -10.41 -6.15 -10.14
N LYS A 235 -9.18 -5.76 -9.77
CA LYS A 235 -8.78 -4.41 -9.34
C LYS A 235 -9.38 -3.92 -8.03
N LYS A 236 -10.17 -4.74 -7.31
CA LYS A 236 -10.79 -4.35 -6.03
C LYS A 236 -9.81 -4.33 -4.84
N VAL A 237 -8.69 -5.04 -4.94
CA VAL A 237 -7.64 -5.07 -3.91
C VAL A 237 -6.42 -4.34 -4.44
N LEU A 238 -5.82 -3.46 -3.63
CA LEU A 238 -4.51 -2.86 -3.88
C LEU A 238 -3.57 -3.21 -2.72
N GLY A 239 -2.39 -3.73 -3.05
CA GLY A 239 -1.27 -3.83 -2.12
C GLY A 239 -0.11 -2.94 -2.57
N MET A 240 0.46 -2.14 -1.67
CA MET A 240 1.64 -1.32 -1.96
C MET A 240 2.58 -1.18 -0.75
N MET A 241 3.88 -1.10 -1.01
CA MET A 241 4.90 -0.95 0.06
C MET A 241 5.09 0.48 0.59
N PRO A 242 5.08 1.52 -0.26
CA PRO A 242 5.17 2.89 0.22
C PRO A 242 3.93 3.30 1.04
N HIS A 243 4.09 4.28 1.92
CA HIS A 243 3.05 4.78 2.85
C HIS A 243 2.41 6.11 2.36
N PRO A 244 1.43 6.07 1.44
CA PRO A 244 0.79 7.29 0.93
C PRO A 244 0.06 8.07 2.03
N GLU A 245 -0.43 7.38 3.06
CA GLU A 245 -1.06 7.97 4.24
C GLU A 245 -0.08 8.81 5.09
N ARG A 246 1.23 8.57 4.95
CA ARG A 246 2.27 9.40 5.60
C ARG A 246 2.74 10.55 4.72
N ALA A 247 2.22 10.67 3.49
CA ALA A 247 2.62 11.67 2.50
C ALA A 247 1.57 12.80 2.31
N MET A 248 0.68 13.00 3.29
CA MET A 248 -0.42 13.97 3.18
C MET A 248 0.04 15.43 3.18
N GLU A 249 1.19 15.70 3.77
CA GLU A 249 1.72 17.05 3.95
C GLU A 249 3.04 17.21 3.21
N PHE A 250 3.13 18.25 2.40
CA PHE A 250 4.34 18.61 1.67
C PHE A 250 5.21 19.56 2.50
N LEU A 251 5.56 19.16 3.72
CA LEU A 251 6.24 20.06 4.66
C LEU A 251 7.76 19.91 4.70
N ASN A 252 8.35 18.78 4.27
CA ASN A 252 9.81 18.60 4.26
C ASN A 252 10.26 17.59 3.18
N LEU A 253 10.49 18.05 1.94
CA LEU A 253 11.52 17.39 1.12
C LEU A 253 12.85 17.89 1.69
N TYR A 254 13.67 16.99 2.24
CA TYR A 254 14.99 17.34 2.76
C TYR A 254 15.81 18.02 1.67
N ASP A 255 16.38 19.19 1.98
CA ASP A 255 17.37 19.91 1.14
C ASP A 255 18.67 19.10 0.99
#